data_AF-A0A3C1LFU1-F1
#
_entry.id   AF-A0A3C1LFU1-F1
#
_cell.length_a   1.000
_cell.length_b   1.000
_cell.length_c   1.000
_cell.angle_alpha   90.00
_cell.angle_beta   90.00
_cell.angle_gamma   90.00
#
_symmetry.space_group_name_H-M   'P 1'
#
loop_
_entity.id
_entity.type
_entity.pdbx_description
1 polymer ?
#
loop_
_entity_poly.entity_id
_entity_poly.type
_entity_poly.pdbx_seq_one_letter_code
_entity_poly.pdbx_strand_id
1 'polypeptide(L)' 'TPEQAEQCTLIIHFKGKCAVKNGDYDTLKGMCDRITDRGIGATIETTES' A
#
# COMPACT_ATOMS: atom_id res chain seq x y z
N THR A 1 16.36 -16.36 -19.73
CA THR A 1 15.97 -16.77 -18.37
C THR A 1 14.70 -16.04 -17.99
N PRO A 2 13.53 -16.68 -18.17
CA PRO A 2 12.24 -16.12 -17.75
C PRO A 2 12.18 -15.79 -16.24
N GLU A 3 13.10 -16.35 -15.43
CA GLU A 3 13.19 -16.10 -13.99
C GLU A 3 13.38 -14.62 -13.63
N GLN A 4 14.04 -13.84 -14.50
CA GLN A 4 14.29 -12.42 -14.24
C GLN A 4 13.03 -11.56 -14.41
N ALA A 5 12.10 -11.95 -15.28
CA ALA A 5 10.84 -11.24 -15.47
C ALA A 5 9.89 -11.44 -14.26
N GLU A 6 9.97 -12.61 -13.61
CA GLU A 6 9.20 -12.91 -12.39
C GLU A 6 9.66 -12.05 -11.21
N GLN A 7 10.98 -11.87 -11.02
CA GLN A 7 11.49 -10.99 -9.97
C GLN A 7 11.13 -9.51 -10.19
N CYS A 8 11.15 -9.05 -11.45
CA CYS A 8 10.71 -7.70 -11.79
C CYS A 8 9.22 -7.49 -11.49
N THR A 9 8.38 -8.51 -11.68
CA THR A 9 6.94 -8.45 -11.39
C THR A 9 6.69 -8.27 -9.89
N LEU A 10 7.39 -9.00 -9.03
CA LEU A 10 7.27 -8.83 -7.56
C LEU A 10 7.65 -7.42 -7.12
N ILE A 11 8.77 -6.89 -7.63
CA ILE A 11 9.22 -5.54 -7.28
C ILE A 11 8.21 -4.48 -7.73
N ILE A 12 7.61 -4.61 -8.93
CA ILE A 12 6.61 -3.67 -9.44
C ILE A 12 5.28 -3.81 -8.70
N HIS A 13 4.83 -5.04 -8.42
CA HIS A 13 3.58 -5.34 -7.73
C HIS A 13 3.56 -4.80 -6.30
N PHE A 14 4.66 -4.99 -5.56
CA PHE A 14 4.81 -4.42 -4.21
C PHE A 14 5.13 -2.92 -4.22
N LYS A 15 5.78 -2.38 -5.27
CA LYS A 15 5.99 -0.92 -5.39
C LYS A 15 4.73 -0.13 -5.78
N GLY A 16 3.69 -0.80 -6.29
CA GLY A 16 2.40 -0.15 -6.58
C GLY A 16 1.60 0.19 -5.31
N LYS A 17 1.87 -0.50 -4.20
CA LYS A 17 1.27 -0.28 -2.88
C LYS A 17 2.37 0.13 -1.91
N CYS A 18 2.66 1.42 -1.85
CA CYS A 18 3.62 1.94 -0.88
C CYS A 18 2.95 1.97 0.50
N ALA A 19 3.44 1.19 1.46
CA ALA A 19 2.97 1.27 2.84
C ALA A 19 3.39 2.63 3.43
N VAL A 20 2.48 3.60 3.42
CA VAL A 20 2.75 4.98 3.85
C VAL A 20 3.02 5.04 5.35
N LYS A 21 2.32 4.22 6.15
CA LYS A 21 2.46 4.16 7.59
C LYS A 21 1.88 2.86 8.16
N ASN A 22 2.57 2.27 9.12
CA ASN A 22 2.07 1.16 9.93
C ASN A 22 1.63 1.69 11.30
N GLY A 23 0.48 1.24 11.80
CA GLY A 23 -0.07 1.68 13.08
C GLY A 23 -1.50 1.20 13.28
N ASP A 24 -2.13 1.63 14.37
CA ASP A 24 -3.50 1.23 14.70
C ASP A 24 -4.51 1.74 13.66
N TYR A 25 -5.53 0.91 13.40
CA TYR A 25 -6.56 1.18 12.40
C TYR A 25 -7.21 2.56 12.59
N ASP A 26 -7.53 2.95 13.84
CA ASP A 26 -8.19 4.23 14.12
C ASP A 26 -7.32 5.44 13.73
N THR A 27 -6.01 5.35 13.93
CA THR A 27 -5.06 6.39 13.53
C THR A 27 -4.92 6.44 12.01
N LEU A 28 -4.81 5.26 11.38
CA LEU A 28 -4.69 5.15 9.92
C LEU A 28 -5.97 5.61 9.21
N LYS A 29 -7.15 5.34 9.77
CA LYS A 29 -8.45 5.76 9.25
C LYS A 29 -8.55 7.28 9.14
N GLY A 30 -8.21 8.00 10.21
CA GLY A 30 -8.20 9.46 10.17
C GLY A 30 -7.23 10.04 9.13
N MET A 31 -6.13 9.34 8.83
CA MET A 31 -5.21 9.75 7.76
C MET A 31 -5.75 9.41 6.37
N CYS A 32 -6.30 8.21 6.19
CA CYS A 32 -6.90 7.73 4.95
C CYS A 32 -8.07 8.62 4.52
N ASP A 33 -8.93 9.01 5.46
CA ASP A 33 -10.06 9.90 5.21
C ASP A 33 -9.58 11.27 4.71
N ARG A 34 -8.55 11.84 5.33
CA ARG A 34 -7.95 13.11 4.90
C ARG A 34 -7.26 13.04 3.53
N ILE A 35 -6.71 11.88 3.17
CA ILE A 35 -6.08 11.66 1.86
C ILE A 35 -7.17 11.50 0.78
N THR A 36 -8.23 10.78 1.10
CA THR A 36 -9.38 10.55 0.21
C THR A 36 -10.17 11.84 -0.02
N ASP A 37 -10.35 12.67 1.00
CA ASP A 37 -10.96 14.01 0.90
C ASP A 37 -10.19 14.95 -0.05
N ARG A 38 -8.87 14.76 -0.17
CA ARG A 38 -8.02 15.47 -1.13
C ARG A 38 -8.08 14.89 -2.55
N GLY A 39 -8.92 13.90 -2.80
CA GLY A 39 -9.05 13.21 -4.09
C GLY A 39 -7.96 12.20 -4.38
N ILE A 40 -7.17 11.79 -3.37
CA ILE A 40 -6.11 10.80 -3.53
C ILE A 40 -6.65 9.45 -3.04
N GLY A 41 -6.61 8.42 -3.89
CA GLY A 41 -7.03 7.07 -3.51
C GLY A 41 -6.09 6.46 -2.47
N ALA A 42 -6.59 6.24 -1.26
CA ALA A 42 -5.89 5.56 -0.18
C ALA A 42 -6.73 4.40 0.37
N THR A 43 -6.06 3.33 0.79
CA THR A 43 -6.69 2.12 1.35
C THR A 43 -5.86 1.61 2.52
N ILE A 44 -6.53 1.15 3.58
CA ILE A 44 -5.87 0.55 4.74
C ILE A 44 -5.96 -0.96 4.58
N GLU A 45 -4.81 -1.63 4.53
CA GLU A 45 -4.70 -3.08 4.46
C GLU A 45 -4.15 -3.61 5.79
N THR A 46 -4.79 -4.63 6.35
CA THR A 46 -4.26 -5.37 7.49
C THR A 46 -3.24 -6.37 6.97
N THR A 47 -1.96 -6.12 7.19
CA THR A 47 -0.91 -7.14 6.97
C THR A 47 -1.03 -8.18 8.07
N GLU A 48 -1.88 -9.19 7.87
CA GLU A 48 -1.75 -10.44 8.62
C GLU A 48 -0.46 -11.13 8.18
N SER A 49 0.35 -11.55 9.15
CA SER A 49 1.63 -12.23 8.93
C SER A 49 1.45 -13.71 8.62
#